data_AF-A0A1G3IEL3-F1
#
_entry.id   AF-A0A1G3IEL3-F1
#
_cell.length_a   1.000
_cell.length_b   1.000
_cell.length_c   1.000
_cell.angle_alpha   90.00
_cell.angle_beta   90.00
_cell.angle_gamma   90.00
#
_symmetry.space_group_name_H-M   'P 1'
#
loop_
_entity.id
_entity.type
_entity.pdbx_description
1 polymer ?
#
loop_
_entity_poly.entity_id
_entity_poly.type
_entity_poly.pdbx_seq_one_letter_code
_entity_poly.pdbx_strand_id
1 'polypeptide(L)'
;MIRDAMPQADSIDNFIDAHRDDKNIALCGKLGIISSILEKEKGSPLYIGLPDAEKIKFKVLEDTWYSNFFKLLIEGVSKNEVEHAFENISFITFNYDRCIEHYLLQALINYYVFSESEAQRLVNGIPILHPYGRVGRLPWQSGNSISVLFGGVADILSIVDQIKTFTEQIEDQEAISEIRNKVLRAETIVFLGFAFHRQNMELIAPGGTSNAKRVFATAFGISDQDCLVVKNDIIKFFKLNNANIELRNHLKCAPFLSQYQRSLSQA
;
A
#
# COMPACT_ATOMS: atom_id res chain seq x y z
N MET A 1 26.73 -7.98 6.54
CA MET A 1 25.96 -7.84 7.79
C MET A 1 24.45 -7.75 7.55
N ILE A 2 23.89 -6.63 7.04
CA ILE A 2 22.42 -6.49 6.84
C ILE A 2 21.87 -7.66 6.01
N ARG A 3 22.41 -7.86 4.80
CA ARG A 3 22.05 -8.99 3.91
C ARG A 3 22.06 -10.34 4.62
N ASP A 4 23.09 -10.59 5.42
CA ASP A 4 23.32 -11.90 6.06
C ASP A 4 22.39 -12.11 7.28
N ALA A 5 21.82 -11.02 7.82
CA ALA A 5 20.87 -11.05 8.92
C ALA A 5 19.40 -11.19 8.45
N MET A 6 19.09 -10.85 7.19
CA MET A 6 17.71 -10.91 6.66
C MET A 6 16.99 -12.26 6.84
N PRO A 7 17.64 -13.43 6.71
CA PRO A 7 16.98 -14.71 6.97
C PRO A 7 16.49 -14.91 8.42
N GLN A 8 16.99 -14.11 9.37
CA GLN A 8 16.62 -14.17 10.79
C GLN A 8 15.63 -13.07 11.19
N ALA A 9 15.38 -12.10 10.30
CA ALA A 9 14.51 -10.97 10.55
C ALA A 9 13.12 -11.20 9.94
N ASP A 10 12.07 -10.82 10.66
CA ASP A 10 10.70 -10.87 10.15
C ASP A 10 10.51 -9.93 8.95
N SER A 11 11.17 -8.76 8.99
CA SER A 11 11.20 -7.78 7.92
C SER A 11 12.44 -6.89 8.04
N ILE A 12 12.74 -6.12 6.99
CA ILE A 12 13.79 -5.09 7.04
C ILE A 12 13.49 -4.02 8.10
N ASP A 13 12.23 -3.66 8.31
CA ASP A 13 11.82 -2.65 9.29
C ASP A 13 12.06 -3.14 10.71
N ASN A 14 11.71 -4.41 10.99
CA ASN A 14 11.98 -5.04 12.27
C ASN A 14 13.50 -5.09 12.54
N PHE A 15 14.29 -5.44 11.52
CA PHE A 15 15.74 -5.44 11.66
C PHE A 15 16.31 -4.04 11.95
N ILE A 16 15.84 -3.00 11.26
CA ILE A 16 16.30 -1.62 11.48
C ILE A 16 15.87 -1.15 12.89
N ASP A 17 14.64 -1.43 13.32
CA ASP A 17 14.13 -1.06 14.65
C ASP A 17 14.91 -1.76 15.78
N ALA A 18 15.28 -3.04 15.59
CA ALA A 18 16.13 -3.78 16.52
C ALA A 18 17.53 -3.16 16.69
N HIS A 19 17.97 -2.33 15.73
CA HIS A 19 19.24 -1.60 15.74
C HIS A 19 19.03 -0.08 15.74
N ARG A 20 17.90 0.42 16.27
CA ARG A 20 17.52 1.84 16.21
C ARG A 20 18.59 2.83 16.73
N ASP A 21 19.45 2.39 17.65
CA ASP A 21 20.53 3.22 18.21
C ASP A 21 21.77 3.31 17.28
N ASP A 22 21.85 2.45 16.25
CA ASP A 22 22.91 2.48 15.23
C ASP A 22 22.46 3.22 13.96
N LYS A 23 22.85 4.49 13.89
CA LYS A 23 22.55 5.37 12.76
C LYS A 23 23.11 4.87 11.42
N ASN A 24 24.22 4.13 11.43
CA ASN A 24 24.81 3.60 10.20
C ASN A 24 23.98 2.43 9.67
N ILE A 25 23.52 1.54 10.56
CA ILE A 25 22.61 0.45 10.16
C ILE A 25 21.30 1.02 9.62
N ALA A 26 20.71 2.00 10.31
CA ALA A 26 19.49 2.65 9.83
C ALA A 26 19.70 3.28 8.44
N LEU A 27 20.76 4.07 8.26
CA LEU A 27 21.10 4.70 6.98
C LEU A 27 21.30 3.66 5.87
N CYS A 28 22.17 2.66 6.09
CA CYS A 28 22.43 1.62 5.10
C CYS A 28 21.18 0.78 4.79
N GLY A 29 20.34 0.51 5.79
CA GLY A 29 19.06 -0.18 5.62
C GLY A 29 18.11 0.59 4.70
N LYS A 30 17.90 1.88 4.96
CA LYS A 30 17.08 2.76 4.12
C LYS A 30 17.61 2.86 2.69
N LEU A 31 18.93 3.05 2.52
CA LEU A 31 19.56 3.08 1.19
C LEU A 31 19.38 1.75 0.45
N GLY A 32 19.48 0.63 1.17
CA GLY A 32 19.23 -0.71 0.65
C GLY A 32 17.78 -0.89 0.17
N ILE A 33 16.80 -0.41 0.95
CA ILE A 33 15.37 -0.40 0.57
C ILE A 33 15.19 0.37 -0.73
N ILE A 34 15.69 1.61 -0.80
CA ILE A 34 15.55 2.49 -1.97
C ILE A 34 16.16 1.85 -3.21
N SER A 35 17.42 1.40 -3.11
CA SER A 35 18.14 0.78 -4.22
C SER A 35 17.41 -0.46 -4.72
N SER A 36 16.97 -1.33 -3.81
CA SER A 36 16.31 -2.59 -4.15
C SER A 36 14.97 -2.35 -4.84
N ILE A 37 14.19 -1.38 -4.36
CA ILE A 37 12.87 -1.08 -4.93
C ILE A 37 13.01 -0.42 -6.29
N LEU A 38 13.89 0.56 -6.47
CA LEU A 38 14.08 1.18 -7.79
C LEU A 38 14.55 0.14 -8.82
N GLU A 39 15.43 -0.79 -8.43
CA GLU A 39 15.83 -1.90 -9.29
C GLU A 39 14.63 -2.82 -9.65
N LYS A 40 13.80 -3.18 -8.67
CA LYS A 40 12.64 -4.06 -8.89
C LYS A 40 11.51 -3.39 -9.66
N GLU A 41 11.22 -2.11 -9.42
CA GLU A 41 10.28 -1.33 -10.22
C GLU A 41 10.75 -1.31 -11.68
N LYS A 42 12.04 -1.04 -11.93
CA LYS A 42 12.63 -1.04 -13.28
C LYS A 42 12.53 -2.39 -13.99
N GLY A 43 12.72 -3.48 -13.24
CA GLY A 43 12.60 -4.85 -13.75
C GLY A 43 11.17 -5.39 -13.82
N SER A 44 10.16 -4.61 -13.41
CA SER A 44 8.77 -5.09 -13.33
C SER A 44 8.01 -4.88 -14.64
N PRO A 45 6.92 -5.62 -14.89
CA PRO A 45 6.00 -5.36 -15.99
C PRO A 45 5.27 -4.01 -15.92
N LEU A 46 5.38 -3.28 -14.80
CA LEU A 46 4.86 -1.92 -14.64
C LEU A 46 5.81 -0.86 -15.18
N TYR A 47 7.07 -1.20 -15.47
CA TYR A 47 8.04 -0.23 -15.99
C TYR A 47 7.70 0.22 -17.41
N ILE A 48 7.66 1.53 -17.61
CA ILE A 48 7.56 2.18 -18.92
C ILE A 48 8.93 2.81 -19.23
N GLY A 49 9.53 2.44 -20.36
CA GLY A 49 10.78 3.03 -20.84
C GLY A 49 10.62 4.50 -21.27
N LEU A 50 11.74 5.19 -21.52
CA LEU A 50 11.77 6.58 -22.04
C LEU A 50 11.13 6.70 -23.45
N PRO A 51 10.77 7.91 -23.89
CA PRO A 51 9.40 8.43 -24.00
C PRO A 51 8.60 7.91 -25.22
N ASP A 52 9.22 7.22 -26.18
CA ASP A 52 8.63 6.96 -27.50
C ASP A 52 8.07 5.54 -27.67
N ALA A 53 8.15 4.67 -26.66
CA ALA A 53 7.55 3.35 -26.78
C ALA A 53 7.18 2.70 -25.44
N GLU A 54 5.98 2.12 -25.48
CA GLU A 54 5.41 1.12 -24.58
C GLU A 54 4.73 1.68 -23.31
N LYS A 55 3.45 2.04 -23.47
CA LYS A 55 2.45 1.96 -22.39
C LYS A 55 2.56 0.60 -21.68
N ILE A 56 2.15 0.53 -20.41
CA ILE A 56 2.03 -0.74 -19.69
C ILE A 56 1.28 -1.77 -20.54
N LYS A 57 1.88 -2.95 -20.71
CA LYS A 57 1.24 -4.09 -21.37
C LYS A 57 0.32 -4.81 -20.38
N PHE A 58 -0.92 -4.32 -20.21
CA PHE A 58 -1.88 -4.83 -19.24
C PHE A 58 -2.12 -6.35 -19.31
N LYS A 59 -1.97 -6.97 -20.49
CA LYS A 59 -2.07 -8.42 -20.64
C LYS A 59 -1.08 -9.19 -19.77
N VAL A 60 0.13 -8.67 -19.56
CA VAL A 60 1.15 -9.31 -18.71
C VAL A 60 0.79 -9.20 -17.22
N LEU A 61 -0.11 -8.28 -16.87
CA LEU A 61 -0.59 -8.07 -15.50
C LEU A 61 -1.86 -8.87 -15.19
N GLU A 62 -2.46 -9.56 -16.16
CA GLU A 62 -3.74 -10.25 -15.99
C GLU A 62 -3.71 -11.31 -14.89
N ASP A 63 -2.58 -12.02 -14.76
CA ASP A 63 -2.37 -13.04 -13.72
C ASP A 63 -1.94 -12.47 -12.36
N THR A 64 -1.81 -11.15 -12.26
CA THR A 64 -1.47 -10.45 -11.01
C THR A 64 -2.73 -10.00 -10.28
N TRP A 65 -2.57 -9.44 -9.08
CA TRP A 65 -3.70 -8.90 -8.32
C TRP A 65 -4.23 -7.56 -8.90
N TYR A 66 -3.44 -6.86 -9.72
CA TYR A 66 -3.77 -5.53 -10.23
C TYR A 66 -5.03 -5.48 -11.08
N SER A 67 -5.26 -6.47 -11.94
CA SER A 67 -6.45 -6.50 -12.80
C SER A 67 -7.73 -6.69 -12.00
N ASN A 68 -7.75 -7.61 -11.03
CA ASN A 68 -8.91 -7.82 -10.16
C ASN A 68 -9.12 -6.64 -9.21
N PHE A 69 -8.03 -6.04 -8.75
CA PHE A 69 -8.06 -4.82 -7.95
C PHE A 69 -8.73 -3.66 -8.70
N PHE A 70 -8.29 -3.36 -9.93
CA PHE A 70 -8.89 -2.30 -10.72
C PHE A 70 -10.36 -2.58 -11.03
N LYS A 71 -10.69 -3.79 -11.47
CA LYS A 71 -12.07 -4.22 -11.74
C LYS A 71 -12.97 -4.00 -10.53
N LEU A 72 -12.49 -4.29 -9.32
CA LEU A 72 -13.24 -4.07 -8.09
C LEU A 72 -13.49 -2.57 -7.83
N LEU A 73 -12.48 -1.72 -8.02
CA LEU A 73 -12.61 -0.27 -7.76
C LEU A 73 -13.60 0.42 -8.70
N ILE A 74 -13.78 -0.11 -9.91
CA ILE A 74 -14.55 0.52 -10.99
C ILE A 74 -15.82 -0.25 -11.36
N GLU A 75 -16.18 -1.29 -10.59
CA GLU A 75 -17.35 -2.11 -10.85
C GLU A 75 -18.62 -1.24 -10.83
N GLY A 76 -19.33 -1.17 -11.96
CA GLY A 76 -20.53 -0.35 -12.11
C GLY A 76 -20.29 1.16 -12.20
N VAL A 77 -19.03 1.62 -12.28
CA VAL A 77 -18.68 3.05 -12.31
C VAL A 77 -18.52 3.52 -13.75
N SER A 78 -19.28 4.52 -14.18
CA SER A 78 -19.08 5.17 -15.47
C SER A 78 -17.93 6.19 -15.44
N LYS A 79 -17.42 6.60 -16.61
CA LYS A 79 -16.30 7.54 -16.73
C LYS A 79 -16.51 8.84 -15.93
N ASN A 80 -17.74 9.37 -15.92
CA ASN A 80 -18.06 10.63 -15.25
C ASN A 80 -18.20 10.48 -13.72
N GLU A 81 -18.29 9.25 -13.21
CA GLU A 81 -18.46 8.95 -11.79
C GLU A 81 -17.15 8.52 -11.11
N VAL A 82 -16.07 8.32 -11.89
CA VAL A 82 -14.76 7.84 -11.38
C VAL A 82 -14.24 8.69 -10.24
N GLU A 83 -14.35 10.02 -10.35
CA GLU A 83 -13.91 10.94 -9.31
C GLU A 83 -14.65 10.70 -7.99
N HIS A 84 -15.98 10.60 -8.07
CA HIS A 84 -16.83 10.33 -6.90
C HIS A 84 -16.61 8.93 -6.31
N ALA A 85 -16.35 7.93 -7.15
CA ALA A 85 -16.03 6.58 -6.69
C ALA A 85 -14.74 6.58 -5.83
N PHE A 86 -13.75 7.38 -6.22
CA PHE A 86 -12.48 7.49 -5.50
C PHE A 86 -12.55 8.35 -4.22
N GLU A 87 -13.52 9.25 -4.07
CA GLU A 87 -13.73 10.00 -2.81
C GLU A 87 -14.02 9.08 -1.62
N ASN A 88 -14.61 7.91 -1.88
CA ASN A 88 -15.02 6.95 -0.85
C ASN A 88 -13.97 5.87 -0.56
N ILE A 89 -12.78 5.97 -1.15
CA ILE A 89 -11.73 4.95 -1.04
C ILE A 89 -10.44 5.60 -0.52
N SER A 90 -9.71 4.87 0.33
CA SER A 90 -8.36 5.24 0.74
C SER A 90 -7.49 4.00 0.87
N PHE A 91 -6.20 4.17 0.64
CA PHE A 91 -5.20 3.12 0.70
C PHE A 91 -4.18 3.45 1.79
N ILE A 92 -3.87 2.48 2.63
CA ILE A 92 -2.76 2.54 3.58
C ILE A 92 -1.81 1.42 3.17
N THR A 93 -0.64 1.77 2.64
CA THR A 93 0.35 0.81 2.17
C THR A 93 1.63 0.93 2.97
N PHE A 94 2.06 -0.18 3.55
CA PHE A 94 3.35 -0.27 4.26
C PHE A 94 4.51 -0.55 3.31
N ASN A 95 4.23 -0.76 2.02
CA ASN A 95 5.25 -0.90 1.02
C ASN A 95 5.79 0.49 0.63
N TYR A 96 7.10 0.54 0.39
CA TYR A 96 7.80 1.75 -0.02
C TYR A 96 7.78 1.99 -1.55
N ASP A 97 7.34 1.00 -2.33
CA ASP A 97 7.17 1.10 -3.78
C ASP A 97 5.96 1.96 -4.16
N ARG A 98 5.89 2.35 -5.43
CA ARG A 98 4.86 3.28 -5.95
C ARG A 98 3.95 2.60 -6.96
N CYS A 99 3.84 1.28 -6.87
CA CYS A 99 3.20 0.48 -7.90
C CYS A 99 1.69 0.73 -7.95
N ILE A 100 1.04 1.02 -6.81
CA ILE A 100 -0.40 1.30 -6.77
C ILE A 100 -0.68 2.57 -7.57
N GLU A 101 0.02 3.67 -7.29
CA GLU A 101 -0.18 4.96 -7.94
C GLU A 101 0.16 4.88 -9.43
N HIS A 102 1.30 4.25 -9.75
CA HIS A 102 1.74 4.09 -11.12
C HIS A 102 0.74 3.25 -11.94
N TYR A 103 0.27 2.13 -11.38
CA TYR A 103 -0.70 1.28 -12.04
C TYR A 103 -2.05 1.98 -12.23
N LEU A 104 -2.59 2.65 -11.19
CA LEU A 104 -3.87 3.34 -11.27
C LEU A 104 -3.87 4.43 -12.35
N LEU A 105 -2.79 5.23 -12.44
CA LEU A 105 -2.65 6.23 -13.49
C LEU A 105 -2.79 5.61 -14.88
N GLN A 106 -2.02 4.56 -15.15
CA GLN A 106 -2.00 3.91 -16.45
C GLN A 106 -3.33 3.19 -16.73
N ALA A 107 -3.95 2.59 -15.72
CA ALA A 107 -5.22 1.88 -15.85
C ALA A 107 -6.36 2.84 -16.22
N LEU A 108 -6.41 4.03 -15.61
CA LEU A 108 -7.39 5.07 -15.94
C LEU A 108 -7.23 5.60 -17.37
N ILE A 109 -5.99 5.86 -17.79
CA ILE A 109 -5.68 6.26 -19.18
C ILE A 109 -6.10 5.16 -20.16
N ASN A 110 -5.82 3.89 -19.85
CA ASN A 110 -6.12 2.78 -20.75
C ASN A 110 -7.61 2.45 -20.82
N TYR A 111 -8.29 2.33 -19.67
CA TYR A 111 -9.66 1.81 -19.59
C TYR A 111 -10.71 2.87 -19.90
N TYR A 112 -10.59 4.06 -19.31
CA TYR A 112 -11.55 5.15 -19.51
C TYR A 112 -11.12 6.15 -20.59
N VAL A 113 -9.91 6.00 -21.14
CA VAL A 113 -9.37 6.92 -22.16
C VAL A 113 -9.34 8.35 -21.62
N PHE A 114 -8.88 8.52 -20.38
CA PHE A 114 -8.56 9.84 -19.83
C PHE A 114 -7.29 10.37 -20.49
N SER A 115 -7.20 11.69 -20.64
CA SER A 115 -5.91 12.34 -20.87
C SER A 115 -5.00 12.12 -19.67
N GLU A 116 -3.69 12.26 -19.88
CA GLU A 116 -2.73 12.08 -18.82
C GLU A 116 -2.97 13.05 -17.65
N SER A 117 -3.26 14.33 -17.94
CA SER A 117 -3.53 15.33 -16.91
C SER A 117 -4.81 15.03 -16.11
N GLU A 118 -5.87 14.54 -16.75
CA GLU A 118 -7.09 14.12 -16.06
C GLU A 118 -6.82 12.93 -15.13
N ALA A 119 -6.11 11.92 -15.61
CA ALA A 119 -5.79 10.75 -14.81
C ALA A 119 -4.85 11.09 -13.64
N GLN A 120 -3.84 11.96 -13.86
CA GLN A 120 -2.98 12.47 -12.80
C GLN A 120 -3.78 13.22 -11.73
N ARG A 121 -4.74 14.06 -12.13
CA ARG A 121 -5.63 14.77 -11.19
C ARG A 121 -6.46 13.80 -10.36
N LEU A 122 -7.05 12.79 -10.99
CA LEU A 122 -7.86 11.77 -10.31
C LEU A 122 -7.03 10.98 -9.29
N VAL A 123 -5.85 10.47 -9.70
CA VAL A 123 -5.01 9.66 -8.79
C VAL A 123 -4.43 10.49 -7.65
N ASN A 124 -4.05 11.75 -7.89
CA ASN A 124 -3.61 12.66 -6.81
C ASN A 124 -4.74 12.96 -5.80
N GLY A 125 -6.01 12.83 -6.20
CA GLY A 125 -7.16 12.99 -5.29
C GLY A 125 -7.40 11.78 -4.37
N ILE A 126 -6.80 10.62 -4.69
CA ILE A 126 -6.95 9.40 -3.90
C ILE A 126 -6.03 9.48 -2.67
N PRO A 127 -6.54 9.32 -1.44
CA PRO A 127 -5.68 9.20 -0.26
C PRO A 127 -4.90 7.88 -0.29
N ILE A 128 -3.65 7.91 -0.77
CA ILE A 128 -2.70 6.79 -0.75
C ILE A 128 -1.60 7.12 0.26
N LEU A 129 -1.78 6.61 1.47
CA LEU A 129 -0.97 6.90 2.65
C LEU A 129 0.12 5.84 2.80
N HIS A 130 1.37 6.29 2.94
CA HIS A 130 2.53 5.43 3.20
C HIS A 130 3.06 5.71 4.60
N PRO A 131 2.71 4.91 5.63
CA PRO A 131 3.15 5.14 7.00
C PRO A 131 4.67 5.25 7.11
N TYR A 132 5.42 4.42 6.39
CA TYR A 132 6.89 4.45 6.41
C TYR A 132 7.49 5.27 5.26
N GLY A 133 6.69 6.02 4.53
CA GLY A 133 7.12 6.76 3.36
C GLY A 133 7.39 5.87 2.14
N ARG A 134 8.11 6.39 1.16
CA ARG A 134 8.26 5.79 -0.17
C ARG A 134 9.54 6.26 -0.86
N VAL A 135 9.95 5.57 -1.92
CA VAL A 135 11.21 5.82 -2.66
C VAL A 135 11.19 7.08 -3.56
N GLY A 136 10.65 8.19 -3.05
CA GLY A 136 10.46 9.45 -3.77
C GLY A 136 9.12 9.50 -4.50
N ARG A 137 8.50 10.68 -4.57
CA ARG A 137 7.25 10.82 -5.34
C ARG A 137 7.47 10.55 -6.83
N LEU A 138 6.45 10.10 -7.54
CA LEU A 138 6.49 10.07 -9.01
C LEU A 138 6.47 11.52 -9.55
N PRO A 139 7.08 11.81 -10.72
CA PRO A 139 7.20 13.20 -11.19
C PRO A 139 5.87 13.92 -11.45
N TRP A 140 4.80 13.17 -11.72
CA TRP A 140 3.46 13.70 -11.93
C TRP A 140 2.67 13.90 -10.63
N GLN A 141 3.15 13.39 -9.49
CA GLN A 141 2.47 13.55 -8.22
C GLN A 141 2.69 14.96 -7.67
N SER A 142 1.63 15.52 -7.08
CA SER A 142 1.67 16.80 -6.36
C SER A 142 2.57 16.71 -5.12
N GLY A 143 3.10 17.87 -4.68
CA GLY A 143 3.89 17.99 -3.46
C GLY A 143 5.30 18.54 -3.67
N ASN A 144 6.04 18.68 -2.56
CA ASN A 144 7.36 19.34 -2.55
C ASN A 144 8.53 18.37 -2.32
N SER A 145 8.27 17.09 -2.00
CA SER A 145 9.35 16.12 -1.81
C SER A 145 10.08 15.85 -3.13
N ILE A 146 11.28 15.28 -3.05
CA ILE A 146 12.06 14.95 -4.25
C ILE A 146 11.32 13.88 -5.06
N SER A 147 11.19 14.12 -6.36
CA SER A 147 10.57 13.17 -7.29
C SER A 147 11.60 12.29 -7.98
N VAL A 148 11.21 11.04 -8.27
CA VAL A 148 12.02 10.03 -8.94
C VAL A 148 11.14 9.29 -9.93
N LEU A 149 11.60 9.08 -11.16
CA LEU A 149 10.89 8.25 -12.15
C LEU A 149 10.64 6.84 -11.59
N PHE A 150 9.54 6.21 -12.01
CA PHE A 150 9.27 4.82 -11.65
C PHE A 150 10.39 3.92 -12.18
N GLY A 151 11.07 3.15 -11.31
CA GLY A 151 12.27 2.40 -11.68
C GLY A 151 13.43 3.25 -12.22
N GLY A 152 13.44 4.55 -11.91
CA GLY A 152 14.44 5.50 -12.37
C GLY A 152 15.77 5.44 -11.60
N VAL A 153 16.79 6.10 -12.16
CA VAL A 153 18.05 6.36 -11.44
C VAL A 153 17.86 7.61 -10.58
N ALA A 154 18.30 7.56 -9.33
CA ALA A 154 18.25 8.68 -8.40
C ALA A 154 19.53 8.76 -7.57
N ASP A 155 19.84 9.96 -7.08
CA ASP A 155 20.73 10.11 -5.94
C ASP A 155 19.99 9.62 -4.69
N ILE A 156 20.22 8.35 -4.33
CA ILE A 156 19.51 7.69 -3.24
C ILE A 156 19.75 8.34 -1.87
N LEU A 157 20.87 9.07 -1.70
CA LEU A 157 21.13 9.83 -0.47
C LEU A 157 20.16 11.00 -0.37
N SER A 158 19.86 11.68 -1.47
CA SER A 158 18.93 12.83 -1.47
C SER A 158 17.49 12.46 -1.09
N ILE A 159 17.09 11.20 -1.25
CA ILE A 159 15.73 10.72 -0.97
C ILE A 159 15.64 9.82 0.27
N VAL A 160 16.73 9.64 1.02
CA VAL A 160 16.77 8.71 2.15
C VAL A 160 15.81 9.11 3.28
N ASP A 161 15.61 10.41 3.48
CA ASP A 161 14.69 10.96 4.48
C ASP A 161 13.21 10.77 4.10
N GLN A 162 12.93 10.32 2.86
CA GLN A 162 11.57 9.91 2.45
C GLN A 162 11.23 8.49 2.89
N ILE A 163 12.19 7.75 3.46
CA ILE A 163 12.00 6.46 4.11
C ILE A 163 12.06 6.68 5.62
N LYS A 164 10.97 6.36 6.29
CA LYS A 164 10.82 6.51 7.74
C LYS A 164 10.88 5.15 8.41
N THR A 165 11.71 5.06 9.43
CA THR A 165 11.67 3.97 10.41
C THR A 165 10.41 4.08 11.27
N PHE A 166 10.10 3.01 12.00
CA PHE A 166 8.99 3.00 12.94
C PHE A 166 9.08 4.14 13.97
N THR A 167 10.27 4.38 14.53
CA THR A 167 10.49 5.44 15.52
C THR A 167 10.25 6.83 14.93
N GLU A 168 10.80 7.12 13.74
CA GLU A 168 10.62 8.40 13.07
C GLU A 168 9.16 8.65 12.69
N GLN A 169 8.41 7.61 12.31
CA GLN A 169 7.01 7.77 11.96
C GLN A 169 6.14 8.10 13.17
N ILE A 170 6.44 7.56 14.36
CA ILE A 170 5.71 7.89 15.59
C ILE A 170 5.80 9.38 15.93
N GLU A 171 6.85 10.07 15.49
CA GLU A 171 7.01 11.50 15.73
C GLU A 171 6.11 12.36 14.81
N ASP A 172 5.65 11.81 13.68
CA ASP A 172 4.73 12.47 12.75
C ASP A 172 3.25 12.24 13.14
N GLN A 173 2.84 13.00 14.16
CA GLN A 173 1.49 12.89 14.74
C GLN A 173 0.38 13.28 13.76
N GLU A 174 0.63 14.19 12.82
CA GLU A 174 -0.37 14.60 11.81
C GLU A 174 -0.62 13.46 10.81
N ALA A 175 0.44 12.87 10.25
CA ALA A 175 0.30 11.74 9.33
C ALA A 175 -0.37 10.52 10.00
N ILE A 176 0.01 10.21 11.25
CA ILE A 176 -0.61 9.14 12.02
C ILE A 176 -2.08 9.43 12.29
N SER A 177 -2.44 10.67 12.64
CA SER A 177 -3.82 11.07 12.88
C SER A 177 -4.67 10.88 11.63
N GLU A 178 -4.16 11.25 10.45
CA GLU A 178 -4.85 11.04 9.18
C GLU A 178 -5.14 9.54 8.93
N ILE A 179 -4.11 8.70 9.03
CA ILE A 179 -4.22 7.24 8.87
C ILE A 179 -5.29 6.66 9.82
N ARG A 180 -5.19 7.00 11.11
CA ARG A 180 -6.11 6.53 12.14
C ARG A 180 -7.54 7.01 11.90
N ASN A 181 -7.71 8.23 11.39
CA ASN A 181 -9.02 8.76 11.02
C ASN A 181 -9.63 8.03 9.83
N LYS A 182 -8.84 7.61 8.84
CA LYS A 182 -9.33 6.75 7.73
C LYS A 182 -9.82 5.41 8.26
N VAL A 183 -9.05 4.75 9.14
CA VAL A 183 -9.44 3.47 9.77
C VAL A 183 -10.66 3.62 10.69
N LEU A 184 -10.75 4.72 11.43
CA LEU A 184 -11.88 5.01 12.32
C LEU A 184 -13.19 5.15 11.54
N ARG A 185 -13.16 5.85 10.40
CA ARG A 185 -14.37 6.21 9.65
C ARG A 185 -14.81 5.15 8.64
N ALA A 186 -13.92 4.27 8.21
CA ALA A 186 -14.21 3.25 7.21
C ALA A 186 -15.31 2.28 7.68
N GLU A 187 -16.32 2.05 6.84
CA GLU A 187 -17.37 1.04 7.10
C GLU A 187 -16.94 -0.37 6.66
N THR A 188 -16.02 -0.45 5.69
CA THR A 188 -15.38 -1.69 5.25
C THR A 188 -13.87 -1.51 5.29
N ILE A 189 -13.17 -2.45 5.93
CA ILE A 189 -11.70 -2.49 5.94
C ILE A 189 -11.24 -3.76 5.21
N VAL A 190 -10.26 -3.61 4.33
CA VAL A 190 -9.69 -4.74 3.56
C VAL A 190 -8.18 -4.80 3.77
N PHE A 191 -7.69 -5.93 4.29
CA PHE A 191 -6.26 -6.23 4.42
C PHE A 191 -5.80 -7.16 3.30
N LEU A 192 -4.83 -6.72 2.50
CA LEU A 192 -4.26 -7.49 1.39
C LEU A 192 -2.76 -7.65 1.59
N GLY A 193 -2.28 -8.90 1.64
CA GLY A 193 -0.85 -9.21 1.79
C GLY A 193 -0.23 -8.69 3.09
N PHE A 194 -1.03 -8.55 4.15
CA PHE A 194 -0.63 -7.93 5.40
C PHE A 194 -0.28 -8.98 6.45
N ALA A 195 0.89 -8.85 7.08
CA ALA A 195 1.40 -9.83 8.04
C ALA A 195 0.88 -9.66 9.47
N PHE A 196 0.10 -8.61 9.74
CA PHE A 196 -0.46 -8.32 11.08
C PHE A 196 0.59 -8.15 12.18
N HIS A 197 1.80 -7.70 11.83
CA HIS A 197 2.80 -7.32 12.82
C HIS A 197 2.23 -6.26 13.77
N ARG A 198 2.48 -6.47 15.06
CA ARG A 198 1.94 -5.64 16.14
C ARG A 198 2.23 -4.16 15.96
N GLN A 199 3.46 -3.80 15.56
CA GLN A 199 3.87 -2.41 15.30
C GLN A 199 2.99 -1.74 14.24
N ASN A 200 2.70 -2.43 13.13
CA ASN A 200 1.85 -1.91 12.06
C ASN A 200 0.39 -1.76 12.52
N MET A 201 -0.11 -2.72 13.31
CA MET A 201 -1.45 -2.67 13.89
C MET A 201 -1.60 -1.49 14.87
N GLU A 202 -0.60 -1.26 15.73
CA GLU A 202 -0.55 -0.13 16.68
C GLU A 202 -0.51 1.22 15.97
N LEU A 203 0.23 1.30 14.87
CA LEU A 203 0.35 2.53 14.07
C LEU A 203 -1.03 2.97 13.54
N ILE A 204 -1.78 2.03 12.95
CA ILE A 204 -3.07 2.32 12.30
C ILE A 204 -4.26 2.25 13.26
N ALA A 205 -4.07 1.77 14.49
CA ALA A 205 -5.13 1.63 15.48
C ALA A 205 -5.81 2.98 15.77
N PRO A 206 -7.13 3.11 15.54
CA PRO A 206 -7.84 4.36 15.76
C PRO A 206 -7.95 4.68 17.26
N GLY A 207 -8.03 5.97 17.59
CA GLY A 207 -8.21 6.41 18.98
C GLY A 207 -9.56 5.99 19.59
N GLY A 208 -10.58 5.85 18.74
CA GLY A 208 -11.96 5.47 19.10
C GLY A 208 -12.39 4.11 18.56
N THR A 209 -13.68 3.82 18.68
CA THR A 209 -14.32 2.66 18.05
C THR A 209 -14.46 2.88 16.55
N SER A 210 -13.87 1.99 15.75
CA SER A 210 -14.02 2.04 14.29
C SER A 210 -15.46 1.77 13.87
N ASN A 211 -15.90 2.45 12.82
CA ASN A 211 -17.20 2.28 12.17
C ASN A 211 -17.29 1.02 11.31
N ALA A 212 -16.20 0.23 11.23
CA ALA A 212 -16.14 -0.91 10.35
C ALA A 212 -17.19 -1.96 10.73
N LYS A 213 -18.12 -2.21 9.81
CA LYS A 213 -19.15 -3.25 9.89
C LYS A 213 -18.63 -4.56 9.30
N ARG A 214 -17.67 -4.46 8.37
CA ARG A 214 -17.09 -5.60 7.66
C ARG A 214 -15.58 -5.45 7.57
N VAL A 215 -14.88 -6.55 7.82
CA VAL A 215 -13.43 -6.64 7.66
C VAL A 215 -13.11 -7.87 6.84
N PHE A 216 -12.36 -7.67 5.76
CA PHE A 216 -11.91 -8.71 4.85
C PHE A 216 -10.39 -8.77 4.89
N ALA A 217 -9.81 -9.97 4.96
CA ALA A 217 -8.37 -10.11 5.07
C ALA A 217 -7.84 -11.36 4.37
N THR A 218 -6.79 -11.19 3.59
CA THR A 218 -5.88 -12.30 3.29
C THR A 218 -4.96 -12.54 4.48
N ALA A 219 -4.75 -13.80 4.86
CA ALA A 219 -3.86 -14.22 5.93
C ALA A 219 -2.94 -15.36 5.45
N PHE A 220 -2.48 -15.28 4.19
CA PHE A 220 -1.85 -16.39 3.49
C PHE A 220 -0.66 -16.97 4.28
N GLY A 221 -0.72 -18.27 4.57
CA GLY A 221 0.33 -18.98 5.31
C GLY A 221 0.26 -18.86 6.84
N ILE A 222 -0.69 -18.09 7.39
CA ILE A 222 -0.96 -18.04 8.83
C ILE A 222 -1.80 -19.27 9.22
N SER A 223 -1.43 -19.95 10.30
CA SER A 223 -2.15 -21.14 10.78
C SER A 223 -3.60 -20.81 11.15
N ASP A 224 -4.50 -21.80 11.16
CA ASP A 224 -5.90 -21.57 11.57
C ASP A 224 -5.98 -21.05 13.01
N GLN A 225 -5.11 -21.54 13.90
CA GLN A 225 -5.05 -21.11 15.29
C GLN A 225 -4.59 -19.65 15.40
N ASP A 226 -3.57 -19.26 14.64
CA ASP A 226 -3.07 -17.89 14.63
C ASP A 226 -4.06 -16.93 13.93
N CYS A 227 -4.86 -17.41 12.97
CA CYS A 227 -5.96 -16.62 12.41
C CYS A 227 -6.99 -16.21 13.47
N LEU A 228 -7.25 -17.05 14.48
CA LEU A 228 -8.11 -16.68 15.60
C LEU A 228 -7.48 -15.56 16.43
N VAL A 229 -6.15 -15.60 16.63
CA VAL A 229 -5.40 -14.54 17.33
C VAL A 229 -5.46 -13.25 16.53
N VAL A 230 -5.16 -13.28 15.23
CA VAL A 230 -5.24 -12.10 14.34
C VAL A 230 -6.65 -11.50 14.35
N LYS A 231 -7.69 -12.35 14.30
CA LYS A 231 -9.08 -11.87 14.38
C LYS A 231 -9.36 -11.14 15.70
N ASN A 232 -8.90 -11.68 16.82
CA ASN A 232 -9.04 -11.03 18.13
C ASN A 232 -8.22 -9.73 18.21
N ASP A 233 -7.03 -9.69 17.63
CA ASP A 233 -6.20 -8.49 17.57
C ASP A 233 -6.88 -7.39 16.75
N ILE A 234 -7.44 -7.70 15.58
CA ILE A 234 -8.23 -6.73 14.79
C ILE A 234 -9.38 -6.16 15.63
N ILE A 235 -10.16 -7.02 16.31
CA ILE A 235 -11.26 -6.58 17.17
C ILE A 235 -10.76 -5.64 18.27
N LYS A 236 -9.65 -6.01 18.92
CA LYS A 236 -9.08 -5.25 20.04
C LYS A 236 -8.49 -3.92 19.60
N PHE A 237 -7.62 -3.92 18.59
CA PHE A 237 -6.95 -2.71 18.09
C PHE A 237 -7.96 -1.71 17.52
N PHE A 238 -8.99 -2.17 16.81
CA PHE A 238 -9.95 -1.29 16.17
C PHE A 238 -11.23 -1.08 16.99
N LYS A 239 -11.29 -1.68 18.18
CA LYS A 239 -12.41 -1.62 19.13
C LYS A 239 -13.75 -1.92 18.44
N LEU A 240 -13.77 -2.96 17.60
CA LEU A 240 -14.91 -3.27 16.72
C LEU A 240 -16.10 -3.79 17.52
N ASN A 241 -17.30 -3.32 17.14
CA ASN A 241 -18.56 -3.77 17.70
C ASN A 241 -19.35 -4.57 16.65
N ASN A 242 -19.51 -5.88 16.86
CA ASN A 242 -20.32 -6.78 16.02
C ASN A 242 -19.94 -6.76 14.51
N ALA A 243 -18.69 -6.46 14.17
CA ALA A 243 -18.22 -6.49 12.79
C ALA A 243 -18.13 -7.92 12.25
N ASN A 244 -18.53 -8.15 11.00
CA ASN A 244 -18.25 -9.41 10.32
C ASN A 244 -16.78 -9.41 9.86
N ILE A 245 -15.98 -10.35 10.35
CA ILE A 245 -14.55 -10.44 10.03
C ILE A 245 -14.28 -11.76 9.33
N GLU A 246 -13.85 -11.65 8.07
CA GLU A 246 -13.49 -12.75 7.18
C GLU A 246 -11.99 -12.77 6.88
N LEU A 247 -11.29 -13.75 7.45
CA LEU A 247 -9.88 -14.03 7.17
C LEU A 247 -9.79 -15.25 6.24
N ARG A 248 -8.92 -15.18 5.24
CA ARG A 248 -8.64 -16.30 4.32
C ARG A 248 -7.14 -16.56 4.27
N ASN A 249 -6.70 -17.61 4.93
CA ASN A 249 -5.30 -18.01 5.05
C ASN A 249 -4.79 -18.95 3.95
N HIS A 250 -5.68 -19.42 3.08
CA HIS A 250 -5.34 -20.23 1.91
C HIS A 250 -5.34 -19.43 0.59
N LEU A 251 -5.73 -18.15 0.63
CA LEU A 251 -5.82 -17.29 -0.55
C LEU A 251 -4.73 -16.22 -0.57
N LYS A 252 -4.04 -16.11 -1.71
CA LYS A 252 -3.25 -14.92 -2.05
C LYS A 252 -4.18 -13.77 -2.48
N CYS A 253 -3.66 -12.54 -2.61
CA CYS A 253 -4.46 -11.36 -2.94
C CYS A 253 -5.26 -11.47 -4.24
N ALA A 254 -4.66 -11.99 -5.32
CA ALA A 254 -5.33 -12.10 -6.61
C ALA A 254 -6.60 -12.98 -6.59
N PRO A 255 -6.56 -14.24 -6.13
CA PRO A 255 -7.76 -15.06 -6.01
C PRO A 255 -8.72 -14.55 -4.94
N PHE A 256 -8.23 -13.92 -3.86
CA PHE A 256 -9.08 -13.30 -2.85
C PHE A 256 -9.96 -12.20 -3.45
N LEU A 257 -9.38 -11.25 -4.18
CA LEU A 257 -10.13 -10.17 -4.82
C LEU A 257 -11.14 -10.69 -5.85
N SER A 258 -10.80 -11.77 -6.57
CA SER A 258 -11.73 -12.41 -7.51
C SER A 258 -12.91 -13.09 -6.79
N GLN A 259 -12.66 -13.85 -5.73
CA GLN A 259 -13.71 -14.57 -5.01
C GLN A 259 -14.64 -13.63 -4.24
N TYR A 260 -14.08 -12.55 -3.69
CA TYR A 260 -14.80 -11.58 -2.87
C TYR A 260 -15.34 -10.38 -3.64
N GLN A 261 -15.20 -10.36 -4.96
CA GLN A 261 -15.54 -9.20 -5.79
C GLN A 261 -16.94 -8.64 -5.46
N ARG A 262 -17.97 -9.49 -5.48
CA ARG A 262 -19.36 -9.10 -5.20
C ARG A 262 -19.58 -8.62 -3.76
N SER A 263 -18.91 -9.24 -2.79
CA SER A 263 -19.04 -8.85 -1.38
C SER A 263 -18.36 -7.50 -1.14
N LEU A 264 -17.21 -7.28 -1.78
CA LEU A 264 -16.44 -6.05 -1.63
C LEU A 264 -17.07 -4.86 -2.37
N SER A 265 -17.70 -5.07 -3.52
CA SER A 265 -18.39 -4.00 -4.27
C SER A 265 -19.75 -3.61 -3.72
N GLN A 266 -20.31 -4.37 -2.78
CA GLN A 266 -21.43 -3.94 -1.94
C GLN A 266 -20.90 -2.98 -0.86
N ALA A 267 -20.67 -1.72 -1.24
CA ALA A 267 -20.36 -0.62 -0.34
C ALA A 267 -21.58 0.28 -0.15
#